data_AF-A0A1R2AZD9-F1
#
_entry.id   AF-A0A1R2AZD9-F1
#
_cell.length_a   1.000
_cell.length_b   1.000
_cell.length_c   1.000
_cell.angle_alpha   90.00
_cell.angle_beta   90.00
_cell.angle_gamma   90.00
#
_symmetry.space_group_name_H-M   'P 1'
#
loop_
_entity.id
_entity.type
_entity.pdbx_description
1 polymer ?
#
loop_
_entity_poly.entity_id
_entity_poly.type
_entity_poly.pdbx_seq_one_letter_code
_entity_poly.pdbx_strand_id
1 'polypeptide(L)'
;MGERCQLNSEDFPPLSELDHIQKNCFCYLCTCGEHKCPSVNTYQKGSPKLLTSYQQKYNHKQTTRPEPFQFLDEFQTSKQKMEFKSTTREEYKGTKSDLPKLSEIRHRSVSPYRFNASSTYSKNYLNYGPIIKSPSRITKSEYPHIKFMGTSTYAQNFIKHGKVAENFEKQIKKGNILGAGGVSIMETTNFSVFKPYKDRLLSKPYIHSSLDQIYNTSSPSITTTYATSFLDNSRKSMPPTLKKLLS
;
A
#
# COMPACT_ATOMS: atom_id res chain seq x y z
N MET A 1 -32.17 -30.44 65.78
CA MET A 1 -31.58 -30.95 64.52
C MET A 1 -30.31 -30.15 64.29
N GLY A 2 -29.15 -30.71 64.65
CA GLY A 2 -27.87 -30.05 64.43
C GLY A 2 -27.44 -30.31 62.99
N GLU A 3 -27.53 -29.31 62.13
CA GLU A 3 -27.00 -29.40 60.78
C GLU A 3 -25.48 -29.56 60.86
N ARG A 4 -24.95 -30.57 60.16
CA ARG A 4 -23.51 -30.85 60.13
C ARG A 4 -22.81 -29.60 59.59
N CYS A 5 -21.88 -29.04 60.36
CA CYS A 5 -21.09 -27.90 59.90
C CYS A 5 -20.34 -28.27 58.63
N GLN A 6 -20.45 -27.42 57.60
CA GLN A 6 -19.74 -27.59 56.34
C GLN A 6 -18.21 -27.62 56.54
N LEU A 7 -17.68 -27.02 57.61
CA LEU A 7 -16.24 -27.10 57.91
C LEU A 7 -15.76 -28.49 58.33
N ASN A 8 -16.67 -29.42 58.65
CA ASN A 8 -16.32 -30.80 58.99
C ASN A 8 -16.31 -31.72 57.75
N SER A 9 -16.58 -31.22 56.54
CA SER A 9 -16.41 -32.03 55.33
C SER A 9 -14.93 -32.20 54.99
N GLU A 10 -14.56 -33.39 54.50
CA GLU A 10 -13.19 -33.72 54.06
C GLU A 10 -12.69 -32.88 52.87
N ASP A 11 -13.55 -32.05 52.29
CA ASP A 11 -13.25 -31.18 51.16
C ASP A 11 -12.35 -29.98 51.52
N PHE A 12 -12.21 -29.65 52.81
CA PHE A 12 -11.37 -28.52 53.24
C PHE A 12 -9.98 -28.99 53.69
N PRO A 13 -8.90 -28.42 53.14
CA PRO A 13 -7.55 -28.72 53.60
C PRO A 13 -7.36 -28.26 55.04
N PRO A 14 -6.52 -28.95 55.84
CA PRO A 14 -6.19 -28.50 57.19
C PRO A 14 -5.57 -27.10 57.15
N LEU A 15 -6.18 -26.16 57.87
CA LEU A 15 -5.70 -24.78 57.98
C LEU A 15 -4.60 -24.66 59.04
N SER A 16 -3.57 -23.87 58.77
CA SER A 16 -2.52 -23.57 59.75
C SER A 16 -2.94 -22.42 60.68
N GLU A 17 -2.29 -22.31 61.84
CA GLU A 17 -2.54 -21.20 62.78
C GLU A 17 -2.20 -19.82 62.15
N LEU A 18 -1.22 -19.79 61.24
CA LEU A 18 -0.84 -18.57 60.52
C LEU A 18 -1.96 -18.08 59.59
N ASP A 19 -2.69 -19.00 58.95
CA ASP A 19 -3.81 -18.65 58.08
C ASP A 19 -4.96 -18.00 58.85
N HIS A 20 -5.19 -18.45 60.09
CA HIS A 20 -6.12 -17.76 60.99
C HIS A 20 -5.65 -16.35 61.33
N ILE A 21 -4.38 -16.17 61.69
CA ILE A 21 -3.83 -14.84 62.03
C ILE A 21 -3.93 -13.87 60.85
N GLN A 22 -3.67 -14.35 59.63
CA GLN A 22 -3.77 -13.56 58.40
C GLN A 22 -5.21 -13.34 57.91
N LYS A 23 -6.21 -13.88 58.60
CA LYS A 23 -7.63 -13.88 58.19
C LYS A 23 -7.91 -14.66 56.90
N ASN A 24 -7.01 -15.53 56.47
CA ASN A 24 -7.16 -16.46 55.34
C ASN A 24 -7.76 -17.80 55.78
N CYS A 25 -8.73 -17.77 56.71
CA CYS A 25 -9.37 -18.97 57.22
C CYS A 25 -10.84 -19.05 56.80
N PHE A 26 -11.35 -20.27 56.62
CA PHE A 26 -12.74 -20.52 56.22
C PHE A 26 -13.76 -20.42 57.37
N CYS A 27 -13.35 -20.00 58.56
CA CYS A 27 -14.23 -19.97 59.74
C CYS A 27 -15.47 -19.09 59.58
N TYR A 28 -15.47 -18.12 58.66
CA TYR A 28 -16.65 -17.32 58.33
C TYR A 28 -17.78 -18.12 57.66
N LEU A 29 -17.49 -19.34 57.18
CA LEU A 29 -18.46 -20.26 56.60
C LEU A 29 -19.14 -21.16 57.65
N CYS A 30 -18.66 -21.21 58.91
CA CYS A 30 -19.41 -21.94 59.96
C CYS A 30 -20.62 -21.13 60.39
N THR A 31 -21.79 -21.72 60.20
CA THR A 31 -23.07 -21.32 60.80
C THR A 31 -23.36 -22.07 62.10
N CYS A 32 -22.50 -23.00 62.45
CA CYS A 32 -22.63 -23.98 63.53
C CYS A 32 -22.42 -23.41 64.95
N GLY A 33 -21.69 -22.30 65.09
CA GLY A 33 -21.33 -21.71 66.37
C GLY A 33 -20.33 -22.50 67.23
N GLU A 34 -20.06 -23.77 66.92
CA GLU A 34 -19.10 -24.62 67.64
C GLU A 34 -17.64 -24.29 67.28
N HIS A 35 -17.37 -23.91 66.04
CA HIS A 35 -16.03 -23.56 65.58
C HIS A 35 -15.68 -22.12 65.96
N LYS A 36 -14.88 -21.94 67.01
CA LYS A 36 -14.33 -20.63 67.39
C LYS A 36 -13.06 -20.34 66.61
N CYS A 37 -13.09 -19.31 65.77
CA CYS A 37 -11.90 -18.85 65.06
C CYS A 37 -10.92 -18.15 66.00
N PRO A 38 -9.65 -18.56 66.08
CA PRO A 38 -8.66 -17.90 66.93
C PRO A 38 -8.33 -16.47 66.48
N SER A 39 -8.56 -16.14 65.19
CA SER A 39 -8.25 -14.82 64.61
C SER A 39 -9.00 -13.65 65.24
N VAL A 40 -10.14 -13.91 65.89
CA VAL A 40 -10.98 -12.88 66.51
C VAL A 40 -10.44 -12.48 67.89
N ASN A 41 -9.64 -13.34 68.53
CA ASN A 41 -9.14 -13.12 69.89
C ASN A 41 -7.65 -12.80 69.97
N THR A 42 -6.86 -13.14 68.96
CA THR A 42 -5.43 -12.84 68.94
C THR A 42 -5.19 -11.49 68.25
N TYR A 43 -4.60 -10.54 69.00
CA TYR A 43 -4.16 -9.19 68.57
C TYR A 43 -5.06 -7.99 68.86
N GLN A 44 -5.87 -8.04 69.93
CA GLN A 44 -5.95 -6.88 70.83
C GLN A 44 -4.97 -7.04 72.00
N LYS A 45 -3.70 -7.35 71.72
CA LYS A 45 -2.64 -6.87 72.61
C LYS A 45 -2.66 -5.36 72.42
N GLY A 46 -3.41 -4.66 73.28
CA GLY A 46 -3.32 -3.23 73.38
C GLY A 46 -1.86 -2.90 73.55
N SER A 47 -1.23 -2.34 72.51
CA SER A 47 -0.03 -1.57 72.73
C SER A 47 -0.38 -0.57 73.84
N PRO A 48 0.49 -0.36 74.84
CA PRO A 48 0.27 0.69 75.80
C PRO A 48 0.21 1.98 74.99
N LYS A 49 -1.00 2.43 74.66
CA LYS A 49 -1.21 3.72 74.02
C LYS A 49 -0.83 4.72 75.09
N LEU A 50 0.43 5.14 75.06
CA LEU A 50 0.91 6.34 75.73
C LEU A 50 0.19 7.51 75.05
N LEU A 51 -1.10 7.66 75.35
CA LEU A 51 -1.90 8.78 74.89
C LEU A 51 -1.34 9.99 75.61
N THR A 52 -0.91 10.99 74.84
CA THR A 52 -0.45 12.25 75.41
C THR A 52 -1.61 12.89 76.16
N SER A 53 -1.30 13.74 77.16
CA SER A 53 -2.31 14.48 77.93
C SER A 53 -3.27 15.28 77.03
N TYR A 54 -2.83 15.64 75.83
CA TYR A 54 -3.64 16.24 74.77
C TYR A 54 -4.72 15.27 74.24
N GLN A 55 -4.34 14.06 73.83
CA GLN A 55 -5.28 13.06 73.32
C GLN A 55 -6.32 12.64 74.38
N GLN A 56 -5.94 12.65 75.67
CA GLN A 56 -6.88 12.41 76.76
C GLN A 56 -7.93 13.53 76.90
N LYS A 57 -7.54 14.79 76.71
CA LYS A 57 -8.41 15.96 76.91
C LYS A 57 -9.30 16.29 75.70
N TYR A 58 -8.86 15.91 74.50
CA TYR A 58 -9.54 16.23 73.24
C TYR A 58 -10.09 14.98 72.54
N ASN A 59 -10.63 14.03 73.32
CA ASN A 59 -11.46 12.98 72.74
C ASN A 59 -12.73 13.62 72.16
N HIS A 60 -13.09 13.21 70.95
CA HIS A 60 -14.24 13.72 70.22
C HIS A 60 -15.49 13.54 71.08
N LYS A 61 -15.94 14.63 71.72
CA LYS A 61 -17.17 14.60 72.52
C LYS A 61 -18.30 14.27 71.55
N GLN A 62 -19.10 13.25 71.88
CA GLN A 62 -20.29 12.96 71.10
C GLN A 62 -21.24 14.14 71.27
N THR A 63 -21.41 14.91 70.21
CA THR A 63 -22.40 15.98 70.16
C THR A 63 -23.76 15.33 70.30
N THR A 64 -24.54 15.76 71.30
CA THR A 64 -25.91 15.29 71.47
C THR A 64 -26.69 15.54 70.19
N ARG A 65 -27.44 14.53 69.74
CA ARG A 65 -28.21 14.60 68.50
C ARG A 65 -29.15 15.81 68.59
N PRO A 66 -29.10 16.76 67.64
CA PRO A 66 -30.01 17.90 67.67
C PRO A 66 -31.44 17.39 67.61
N GLU A 67 -32.32 18.01 68.40
CA GLU A 67 -33.75 17.67 68.38
C GLU A 67 -34.30 17.83 66.96
N PRO A 68 -35.20 16.93 66.53
CA PRO A 68 -35.77 16.99 65.20
C PRO A 68 -36.52 18.31 65.03
N PHE A 69 -36.10 19.09 64.05
CA PHE A 69 -36.73 20.34 63.66
C PHE A 69 -38.20 20.06 63.28
N GLN A 70 -39.13 20.64 64.03
CA GLN A 70 -40.56 20.55 63.71
C GLN A 70 -40.82 21.43 62.49
N PHE A 71 -41.02 20.81 61.34
CA PHE A 71 -41.46 21.52 60.14
C PHE A 71 -42.87 22.05 60.38
N LEU A 72 -42.98 23.37 60.57
CA LEU A 72 -44.26 24.07 60.53
C LEU A 72 -44.83 23.98 59.12
N ASP A 73 -46.02 23.38 59.06
CA ASP A 73 -47.02 23.36 57.99
C ASP A 73 -46.57 23.16 56.54
N GLU A 74 -47.24 22.20 55.91
CA GLU A 74 -47.12 21.83 54.51
C GLU A 74 -47.11 23.05 53.60
N PHE A 75 -46.00 23.25 52.90
CA PHE A 75 -45.84 24.28 51.88
C PHE A 75 -46.99 24.18 50.88
N GLN A 76 -47.83 25.23 50.81
CA GLN A 76 -48.89 25.29 49.80
C GLN A 76 -48.27 25.28 48.41
N THR A 77 -48.49 24.20 47.67
CA THR A 77 -48.04 24.10 46.28
C THR A 77 -48.80 25.11 45.44
N SER A 78 -48.08 25.98 44.72
CA SER A 78 -48.72 26.98 43.87
C SER A 78 -49.51 26.31 42.74
N LYS A 79 -50.74 26.79 42.48
CA LYS A 79 -51.59 26.31 41.37
C LYS A 79 -51.22 26.96 40.03
N GLN A 80 -50.15 27.75 39.98
CA GLN A 80 -49.75 28.45 38.78
C GLN A 80 -49.08 27.47 37.83
N LYS A 81 -49.67 27.32 36.64
CA LYS A 81 -49.09 26.54 35.56
C LYS A 81 -48.00 27.38 34.91
N MET A 82 -46.76 26.88 34.93
CA MET A 82 -45.66 27.49 34.22
C MET A 82 -45.82 27.22 32.71
N GLU A 83 -45.86 28.27 31.90
CA GLU A 83 -45.89 28.13 30.45
C GLU A 83 -44.48 27.83 29.94
N PHE A 84 -44.19 26.54 29.69
CA PHE A 84 -42.91 26.08 29.14
C PHE A 84 -42.83 26.24 27.62
N LYS A 85 -43.23 27.39 27.09
CA LYS A 85 -43.01 27.71 25.67
C LYS A 85 -41.73 28.51 25.54
N SER A 86 -40.72 27.91 24.93
CA SER A 86 -39.50 28.62 24.56
C SER A 86 -39.74 29.41 23.28
N THR A 87 -39.18 30.62 23.20
CA THR A 87 -39.22 31.47 22.00
C THR A 87 -38.71 30.74 20.75
N THR A 88 -37.72 29.85 20.93
CA THR A 88 -37.20 28.97 19.88
C THR A 88 -38.26 28.09 19.22
N ARG A 89 -39.26 27.61 19.96
CA ARG A 89 -40.33 26.77 19.40
C ARG A 89 -41.37 27.59 18.62
N GLU A 90 -41.50 28.87 18.94
CA GLU A 90 -42.40 29.79 18.24
C GLU A 90 -41.77 30.33 16.95
N GLU A 91 -40.47 30.60 16.99
CA GLU A 91 -39.70 31.15 15.87
C GLU A 91 -39.33 30.09 14.82
N TYR A 92 -38.98 28.87 15.25
CA TYR A 92 -38.59 27.79 14.34
C TYR A 92 -39.75 26.83 14.07
N LYS A 93 -40.83 27.34 13.47
CA LYS A 93 -41.83 26.46 12.86
C LYS A 93 -41.24 25.92 11.58
N GLY A 94 -40.92 24.62 11.57
CA GLY A 94 -40.32 23.94 10.43
C GLY A 94 -41.02 24.35 9.14
N THR A 95 -40.30 25.10 8.30
CA THR A 95 -40.79 25.47 6.99
C THR A 95 -40.95 24.18 6.20
N LYS A 96 -42.12 23.99 5.58
CA LYS A 96 -42.29 22.89 4.64
C LYS A 96 -41.29 23.15 3.53
N SER A 97 -40.20 22.40 3.52
CA SER A 97 -39.24 22.44 2.43
C SER A 97 -39.98 21.92 1.21
N ASP A 98 -40.40 22.83 0.34
CA ASP A 98 -40.82 22.46 -0.99
C ASP A 98 -39.63 21.74 -1.62
N LEU A 99 -39.77 20.42 -1.76
CA LEU A 99 -38.78 19.59 -2.41
C LEU A 99 -38.48 20.25 -3.76
N PRO A 100 -37.20 20.58 -4.06
CA PRO A 100 -36.88 21.17 -5.34
C PRO A 100 -37.40 20.22 -6.41
N LYS A 101 -38.25 20.73 -7.31
CA LYS A 101 -38.72 19.98 -8.47
C LYS A 101 -37.47 19.44 -9.15
N LEU A 102 -37.28 18.12 -9.09
CA LEU A 102 -36.20 17.42 -9.75
C LEU A 102 -36.29 17.81 -11.22
N SER A 103 -35.40 18.70 -11.66
CA SER A 103 -35.25 18.98 -13.08
C SER A 103 -34.85 17.67 -13.72
N GLU A 104 -35.61 17.26 -14.74
CA GLU A 104 -35.31 16.06 -15.52
C GLU A 104 -33.82 16.02 -15.81
N ILE A 105 -33.17 14.96 -15.32
CA ILE A 105 -31.77 14.70 -15.57
C ILE A 105 -31.66 14.49 -17.07
N ARG A 106 -31.32 15.55 -17.81
CA ARG A 106 -30.97 15.43 -19.21
C ARG A 106 -29.69 14.61 -19.25
N HIS A 107 -29.82 13.35 -19.64
CA HIS A 107 -28.70 12.50 -19.99
C HIS A 107 -27.90 13.24 -21.07
N ARG A 108 -26.77 13.85 -20.68
CA ARG A 108 -25.87 14.48 -21.64
C ARG A 108 -25.43 13.37 -22.59
N SER A 109 -25.73 13.55 -23.88
CA SER A 109 -25.28 12.66 -24.94
C SER A 109 -23.78 12.42 -24.76
N VAL A 110 -23.40 11.16 -24.59
CA VAL A 110 -21.99 10.74 -24.56
C VAL A 110 -21.35 11.31 -25.82
N SER A 111 -20.26 12.05 -25.67
CA SER A 111 -19.63 12.72 -26.82
C SER A 111 -19.31 11.68 -27.89
N PRO A 112 -19.54 11.96 -29.19
CA PRO A 112 -19.21 11.02 -30.26
C PRO A 112 -17.69 10.80 -30.39
N TYR A 113 -16.90 11.60 -29.68
CA TYR A 113 -15.44 11.54 -29.73
C TYR A 113 -14.92 10.43 -28.80
N ARG A 114 -14.26 9.45 -29.41
CA ARG A 114 -13.48 8.46 -28.68
C ARG A 114 -12.14 9.05 -28.29
N PHE A 115 -11.78 8.92 -27.01
CA PHE A 115 -10.48 9.35 -26.52
C PHE A 115 -9.39 8.43 -27.06
N ASN A 116 -8.66 8.91 -28.08
CA ASN A 116 -7.51 8.22 -28.64
C ASN A 116 -6.22 8.77 -28.04
N ALA A 117 -5.86 8.32 -26.85
CA ALA A 117 -4.54 8.55 -26.28
C ALA A 117 -3.67 7.30 -26.42
N SER A 118 -2.55 7.47 -27.10
CA SER A 118 -1.48 6.48 -27.17
C SER A 118 -0.20 7.14 -26.68
N SER A 119 0.51 6.50 -25.75
CA SER A 119 1.80 6.99 -25.28
C SER A 119 2.81 7.02 -26.43
N THR A 120 3.78 7.93 -26.37
CA THR A 120 4.93 7.92 -27.29
C THR A 120 5.67 6.59 -27.27
N TYR A 121 5.69 5.91 -26.12
CA TYR A 121 6.21 4.55 -25.99
C TYR A 121 5.46 3.55 -26.88
N SER A 122 4.13 3.50 -26.81
CA SER A 122 3.30 2.60 -27.64
C SER A 122 3.44 2.87 -29.13
N LYS A 123 3.72 4.12 -29.54
CA LYS A 123 4.00 4.49 -30.93
C LYS A 123 5.38 4.02 -31.40
N ASN A 124 6.39 4.11 -30.53
CA ASN A 124 7.79 3.92 -30.93
C ASN A 124 8.29 2.49 -30.75
N TYR A 125 7.69 1.72 -29.85
CA TYR A 125 8.11 0.35 -29.51
C TYR A 125 7.02 -0.64 -29.89
N LEU A 126 6.83 -0.79 -31.20
CA LEU A 126 5.98 -1.84 -31.74
C LEU A 126 6.60 -3.20 -31.43
N ASN A 127 5.76 -4.17 -31.07
CA ASN A 127 6.21 -5.55 -30.97
C ASN A 127 6.44 -6.08 -32.38
N TYR A 128 7.71 -6.13 -32.80
CA TYR A 128 8.12 -6.66 -34.12
C TYR A 128 8.01 -8.19 -34.24
N GLY A 129 7.47 -8.86 -33.21
CA GLY A 129 7.36 -10.31 -33.15
C GLY A 129 8.70 -10.98 -32.84
N PRO A 130 8.70 -12.32 -32.71
CA PRO A 130 9.92 -13.09 -32.53
C PRO A 130 10.82 -12.94 -33.75
N ILE A 131 12.08 -12.54 -33.54
CA ILE A 131 13.09 -12.47 -34.60
C ILE A 131 13.38 -13.90 -35.07
N ILE A 132 12.82 -14.27 -36.22
CA ILE A 132 13.12 -15.55 -36.87
C ILE A 132 14.54 -15.43 -37.45
N LYS A 133 15.53 -15.89 -36.70
CA LYS A 133 16.88 -16.06 -37.23
C LYS A 133 16.81 -17.18 -38.26
N SER A 134 16.86 -16.83 -39.55
CA SER A 134 17.03 -17.84 -40.59
C SER A 134 18.30 -18.64 -40.27
N PRO A 135 18.25 -19.99 -40.26
CA PRO A 135 19.45 -20.78 -40.05
C PRO A 135 20.47 -20.37 -41.11
N SER A 136 21.63 -19.85 -40.68
CA SER A 136 22.71 -19.54 -41.60
C SER A 136 23.20 -20.86 -42.19
N ARG A 137 22.72 -21.21 -43.38
CA ARG A 137 23.33 -22.26 -44.18
C ARG A 137 24.72 -21.78 -44.52
N ILE A 138 25.71 -22.34 -43.84
CA ILE A 138 27.12 -22.20 -44.21
C ILE A 138 27.26 -22.88 -45.58
N THR A 139 27.10 -22.11 -46.66
CA THR A 139 27.46 -22.56 -47.98
C THR A 139 28.97 -22.60 -48.02
N LYS A 140 29.56 -23.79 -47.97
CA LYS A 140 30.98 -23.97 -48.30
C LYS A 140 31.14 -23.52 -49.75
N SER A 141 31.67 -22.32 -49.96
CA SER A 141 32.02 -21.87 -51.30
C SER A 141 33.23 -22.68 -51.74
N GLU A 142 33.03 -23.64 -52.65
CA GLU A 142 34.13 -24.21 -53.41
C GLU A 142 34.72 -23.06 -54.24
N TYR A 143 35.86 -22.53 -53.80
CA TYR A 143 36.58 -21.55 -54.58
C TYR A 143 37.09 -22.23 -55.85
N PRO A 144 36.84 -21.68 -57.05
CA PRO A 144 37.38 -22.25 -58.27
C PRO A 144 38.91 -22.25 -58.18
N HIS A 145 39.53 -23.39 -58.52
CA HIS A 145 40.98 -23.49 -58.59
C HIS A 145 41.53 -22.47 -59.59
N ILE A 146 42.14 -21.40 -59.07
CA ILE A 146 42.80 -20.39 -59.90
C ILE A 146 44.02 -21.06 -60.54
N LYS A 147 44.00 -21.22 -61.86
CA LYS A 147 45.15 -21.73 -62.60
C LYS A 147 46.28 -20.70 -62.54
N PHE A 148 47.48 -21.13 -62.13
CA PHE A 148 48.66 -20.28 -62.13
C PHE A 148 49.05 -19.93 -63.57
N MET A 149 48.91 -18.65 -63.94
CA MET A 149 49.23 -18.15 -65.28
C MET A 149 50.66 -17.56 -65.39
N GLY A 150 51.56 -17.92 -64.47
CA GLY A 150 52.94 -17.44 -64.53
C GLY A 150 53.70 -18.10 -65.68
N THR A 151 53.99 -17.34 -66.73
CA THR A 151 54.97 -17.73 -67.75
C THR A 151 56.35 -17.31 -67.29
N SER A 152 57.34 -18.23 -67.34
CA SER A 152 58.72 -17.86 -67.03
C SER A 152 59.26 -16.88 -68.08
N THR A 153 60.14 -15.99 -67.66
CA THR A 153 60.85 -15.07 -68.56
C THR A 153 61.64 -15.82 -69.64
N TYR A 154 62.12 -17.03 -69.34
CA TYR A 154 62.75 -17.91 -70.32
C TYR A 154 61.78 -18.34 -71.43
N ALA A 155 60.55 -18.75 -71.07
CA ALA A 155 59.53 -19.12 -72.06
C ALA A 155 59.09 -17.92 -72.92
N GLN A 156 59.11 -16.71 -72.36
CA GLN A 156 58.81 -15.48 -73.10
C GLN A 156 59.93 -15.10 -74.08
N ASN A 157 61.19 -15.28 -73.68
CA ASN A 157 62.34 -14.78 -74.45
C ASN A 157 62.86 -15.77 -75.50
N PHE A 158 62.64 -17.07 -75.30
CA PHE A 158 63.12 -18.11 -76.21
C PHE A 158 61.95 -18.79 -76.93
N ILE A 159 61.20 -17.99 -77.69
CA ILE A 159 60.24 -18.52 -78.65
C ILE A 159 61.05 -19.17 -79.77
N LYS A 160 60.80 -20.44 -80.06
CA LYS A 160 61.39 -21.11 -81.23
C LYS A 160 61.02 -20.30 -82.47
N HIS A 161 61.97 -19.53 -82.99
CA HIS A 161 61.79 -18.86 -84.27
C HIS A 161 61.66 -19.95 -85.34
N GLY A 162 60.43 -20.15 -85.83
CA GLY A 162 60.21 -20.92 -87.04
C GLY A 162 61.02 -20.28 -88.17
N LYS A 163 61.66 -21.09 -89.00
CA LYS A 163 62.44 -20.60 -90.14
C LYS A 163 61.52 -19.71 -90.99
N VAL A 164 61.79 -18.40 -91.01
CA VAL A 164 61.05 -17.43 -91.81
C VAL A 164 61.44 -17.69 -93.27
N ALA A 165 60.50 -18.22 -94.05
CA ALA A 165 60.56 -18.08 -95.50
C ALA A 165 60.17 -16.62 -95.80
N GLU A 166 61.13 -15.82 -96.26
CA GLU A 166 60.91 -14.44 -96.64
C GLU A 166 60.03 -14.35 -97.89
N ASN A 167 58.72 -14.22 -97.68
CA ASN A 167 57.83 -13.66 -98.67
C ASN A 167 57.57 -12.21 -98.27
N PHE A 168 58.35 -11.30 -98.86
CA PHE A 168 58.12 -9.86 -98.79
C PHE A 168 56.84 -9.51 -99.56
N GLU A 169 55.70 -9.58 -98.89
CA GLU A 169 54.47 -8.95 -99.38
C GLU A 169 54.23 -7.65 -98.59
N LYS A 170 54.56 -6.54 -99.23
CA LYS A 170 54.28 -5.19 -98.76
C LYS A 170 52.77 -4.97 -98.75
N GLN A 171 52.11 -5.25 -97.63
CA GLN A 171 50.79 -4.70 -97.36
C GLN A 171 50.90 -3.48 -96.45
N ILE A 172 50.66 -2.34 -97.09
CA ILE A 172 50.60 -1.01 -96.52
C ILE A 172 49.44 -0.96 -95.53
N LYS A 173 49.79 -0.56 -94.31
CA LYS A 173 48.91 -0.22 -93.19
C LYS A 173 47.71 0.64 -93.65
N LYS A 174 46.50 0.22 -93.31
CA LYS A 174 45.39 1.15 -93.01
C LYS A 174 45.11 1.06 -91.52
N GLY A 175 45.72 1.98 -90.78
CA GLY A 175 45.41 2.19 -89.37
C GLY A 175 44.05 2.87 -89.25
N ASN A 176 43.15 2.29 -88.48
CA ASN A 176 42.06 3.05 -87.84
C ASN A 176 42.68 3.79 -86.66
N ILE A 177 43.17 4.99 -86.94
CA ILE A 177 43.49 6.01 -85.95
C ILE A 177 42.15 6.68 -85.59
N LEU A 178 41.89 6.89 -84.30
CA LEU A 178 40.73 7.59 -83.71
C LEU A 178 39.52 6.73 -83.31
N GLY A 179 39.73 5.80 -82.38
CA GLY A 179 38.69 5.48 -81.39
C GLY A 179 38.66 6.59 -80.34
N ALA A 180 37.73 7.53 -80.45
CA ALA A 180 37.46 8.57 -79.46
C ALA A 180 36.81 7.98 -78.19
N GLY A 181 37.53 7.11 -77.48
CA GLY A 181 37.22 6.75 -76.11
C GLY A 181 37.89 7.76 -75.20
N GLY A 182 37.16 8.79 -74.78
CA GLY A 182 37.65 9.80 -73.85
C GLY A 182 38.05 9.15 -72.53
N VAL A 183 39.34 8.86 -72.38
CA VAL A 183 39.93 8.58 -71.07
C VAL A 183 39.84 9.87 -70.26
N SER A 184 38.97 9.87 -69.24
CA SER A 184 38.94 10.90 -68.21
C SER A 184 40.23 10.79 -67.39
N ILE A 185 41.28 11.48 -67.82
CA ILE A 185 42.61 11.46 -67.17
C ILE A 185 42.67 12.43 -65.98
N MET A 186 41.57 13.12 -65.65
CA MET A 186 41.56 14.17 -64.62
C MET A 186 40.65 13.88 -63.41
N GLU A 187 40.16 12.65 -63.24
CA GLU A 187 39.53 12.28 -61.98
C GLU A 187 40.59 11.97 -60.93
N THR A 188 40.84 12.95 -60.06
CA THR A 188 41.65 12.74 -58.86
C THR A 188 40.88 11.87 -57.86
N THR A 189 41.60 11.05 -57.09
CA THR A 189 41.02 10.14 -56.08
C THR A 189 40.13 10.85 -55.05
N ASN A 190 40.30 12.16 -54.88
CA ASN A 190 39.49 12.96 -53.97
C ASN A 190 38.05 13.14 -54.47
N PHE A 191 37.83 13.25 -55.79
CA PHE A 191 36.52 13.54 -56.37
C PHE A 191 35.61 12.31 -56.46
N SER A 192 36.18 11.09 -56.56
CA SER A 192 35.40 9.85 -56.58
C SER A 192 34.97 9.40 -55.17
N VAL A 193 35.71 9.80 -54.13
CA VAL A 193 35.49 9.39 -52.73
C VAL A 193 34.58 10.36 -51.98
N PHE A 194 34.69 11.67 -52.22
CA PHE A 194 33.81 12.68 -51.59
C PHE A 194 32.56 12.94 -52.41
N LYS A 195 31.55 12.07 -52.27
CA LYS A 195 30.18 12.41 -52.68
C LYS A 195 29.46 13.07 -51.49
N PRO A 196 28.72 14.17 -51.69
CA PRO A 196 28.01 14.84 -50.61
C PRO A 196 27.05 13.86 -49.95
N TYR A 197 27.38 13.47 -48.72
CA TYR A 197 26.53 12.62 -47.91
C TYR A 197 25.32 13.46 -47.52
N LYS A 198 24.11 13.00 -47.85
CA LYS A 198 22.89 13.68 -47.40
C LYS A 198 22.83 13.54 -45.88
N ASP A 199 23.21 14.61 -45.19
CA ASP A 199 23.12 14.69 -43.74
C ASP A 199 21.68 14.41 -43.32
N ARG A 200 21.50 13.24 -42.72
CA ARG A 200 20.25 12.87 -42.08
C ARG A 200 20.18 13.71 -40.82
N LEU A 201 19.51 14.85 -40.92
CA LEU A 201 19.31 15.82 -39.85
C LEU A 201 18.90 15.09 -38.56
N LEU A 202 19.85 14.89 -37.65
CA LEU A 202 19.62 14.52 -36.27
C LEU A 202 19.07 15.75 -35.57
N SER A 203 17.78 16.01 -35.76
CA SER A 203 17.02 16.95 -34.95
C SER A 203 16.95 16.40 -33.52
N LYS A 204 17.86 16.83 -32.65
CA LYS A 204 17.68 16.73 -31.21
C LYS A 204 16.79 17.90 -30.77
N PRO A 205 15.64 17.68 -30.13
CA PRO A 205 15.08 18.70 -29.27
C PRO A 205 15.84 18.71 -27.94
N TYR A 206 16.49 19.84 -27.71
CA TYR A 206 16.64 20.55 -26.45
C TYR A 206 15.99 19.88 -25.22
N ILE A 207 16.80 19.37 -24.30
CA ILE A 207 16.37 18.95 -22.97
C ILE A 207 16.29 20.21 -22.10
N HIS A 208 15.08 20.67 -21.83
CA HIS A 208 14.84 21.53 -20.68
C HIS A 208 15.02 20.66 -19.44
N SER A 209 16.06 20.94 -18.67
CA SER A 209 16.19 20.42 -17.30
C SER A 209 15.19 21.18 -16.44
N SER A 210 13.99 20.64 -16.29
CA SER A 210 13.13 20.95 -15.14
C SER A 210 13.21 19.77 -14.19
N LEU A 211 14.04 19.98 -13.19
CA LEU A 211 13.97 19.33 -11.90
C LEU A 211 12.55 19.56 -11.36
N ASP A 212 11.69 18.54 -11.42
CA ASP A 212 10.54 18.37 -10.53
C ASP A 212 10.02 16.94 -10.65
N GLN A 213 10.14 16.22 -9.52
CA GLN A 213 9.21 15.24 -8.95
C GLN A 213 8.50 14.29 -9.96
N ILE A 214 8.61 12.96 -9.88
CA ILE A 214 7.99 12.11 -8.86
C ILE A 214 8.60 10.70 -9.05
N TYR A 215 9.37 10.19 -8.09
CA TYR A 215 9.50 8.73 -7.95
C TYR A 215 8.20 8.24 -7.33
N ASN A 216 7.30 7.76 -8.18
CA ASN A 216 6.15 6.96 -7.79
C ASN A 216 6.69 5.54 -7.51
N THR A 217 7.36 5.38 -6.37
CA THR A 217 7.45 4.06 -5.75
C THR A 217 6.04 3.71 -5.27
N SER A 218 5.60 2.51 -5.62
CA SER A 218 4.37 1.87 -5.17
C SER A 218 3.94 2.36 -3.79
N SER A 219 2.84 3.09 -3.71
CA SER A 219 2.23 3.46 -2.45
C SER A 219 1.89 2.17 -1.69
N PRO A 220 2.49 1.91 -0.51
CA PRO A 220 1.94 0.90 0.38
C PRO A 220 0.56 1.39 0.80
N SER A 221 -0.45 0.52 0.71
CA SER A 221 -1.76 0.80 1.27
C SER A 221 -1.61 1.05 2.76
N ILE A 222 -1.66 2.31 3.18
CA ILE A 222 -1.70 2.68 4.60
C ILE A 222 -3.11 2.35 5.08
N THR A 223 -3.31 1.11 5.53
CA THR A 223 -4.44 0.73 6.37
C THR A 223 -4.24 1.38 7.73
N THR A 224 -5.00 2.44 8.00
CA THR A 224 -5.03 3.09 9.31
C THR A 224 -5.62 2.11 10.34
N THR A 225 -5.06 2.08 11.55
CA THR A 225 -5.56 1.29 12.70
C THR A 225 -7.00 1.63 13.09
N TYR A 226 -7.54 2.73 12.57
CA TYR A 226 -8.95 3.09 12.70
C TYR A 226 -9.87 2.15 11.92
N ALA A 227 -9.44 1.63 10.75
CA ALA A 227 -10.26 0.73 9.95
C ALA A 227 -10.41 -0.69 10.56
N THR A 228 -9.48 -1.11 11.42
CA THR A 228 -9.53 -2.42 12.09
C THR A 228 -10.23 -2.37 13.46
N SER A 229 -10.49 -1.18 14.00
CA SER A 229 -11.10 -1.01 15.33
C SER A 229 -12.63 -0.91 15.30
N PHE A 230 -13.24 -0.64 14.15
CA PHE A 230 -14.70 -0.75 13.98
C PHE A 230 -15.04 -2.10 13.38
N LEU A 231 -15.14 -3.11 14.26
CA LEU A 231 -15.87 -4.33 13.94
C LEU A 231 -17.29 -3.92 13.53
N ASP A 232 -17.71 -4.42 12.36
CA ASP A 232 -19.06 -4.29 11.86
C ASP A 232 -20.00 -4.89 12.91
N ASN A 233 -20.65 -4.03 13.70
CA ASN A 233 -21.70 -4.40 14.65
C ASN A 233 -22.96 -4.76 13.85
N SER A 234 -22.84 -5.80 13.01
CA SER A 234 -23.95 -6.49 12.38
C SER A 234 -24.80 -7.08 13.50
N ARG A 235 -25.84 -6.32 13.85
CA ARG A 235 -27.10 -6.70 14.50
C ARG A 235 -27.01 -8.02 15.28
N LYS A 236 -26.62 -7.93 16.57
CA LYS A 236 -26.98 -8.97 17.54
C LYS A 236 -28.50 -9.16 17.49
N SER A 237 -28.96 -10.30 16.98
CA SER A 237 -30.35 -10.70 17.09
C SER A 237 -30.73 -10.72 18.57
N MET A 238 -31.78 -9.99 18.95
CA MET A 238 -32.29 -10.03 20.32
C MET A 238 -32.65 -11.48 20.72
N PRO A 239 -32.35 -11.90 21.96
CA PRO A 239 -32.82 -13.18 22.48
C PRO A 239 -34.36 -13.21 22.53
N PRO A 240 -35.00 -14.38 22.32
CA PRO A 240 -36.44 -14.50 22.09
C PRO A 240 -37.32 -14.35 23.35
N THR A 241 -36.83 -13.77 24.44
CA THR A 241 -37.52 -13.77 25.74
C THR A 241 -38.35 -12.51 26.04
N LEU A 242 -38.41 -11.51 25.15
CA LEU A 242 -39.16 -10.26 25.36
C LEU A 242 -40.31 -10.00 24.37
N LYS A 243 -40.89 -11.04 23.77
CA LYS A 243 -42.09 -10.90 22.91
C LYS A 243 -43.43 -11.17 23.59
N LYS A 244 -43.47 -11.39 24.90
CA LYS A 244 -44.69 -11.86 25.62
C LYS A 244 -45.37 -10.84 26.55
N LEU A 245 -45.10 -9.54 26.41
CA LEU A 245 -45.76 -8.49 27.22
C LEU A 245 -46.47 -7.41 26.40
N LEU A 246 -46.71 -7.64 25.11
CA LEU A 246 -47.46 -6.72 24.23
C LEU A 246 -48.49 -7.46 23.38
N SER A 247 -49.17 -8.44 23.97
CA SER A 247 -50.42 -9.01 23.47
C SER A 247 -51.48 -8.91 24.54
#